data_AF-A0A419IBK1-F1
#
_entry.id   AF-A0A419IBK1-F1
#
_cell.length_a   1.000
_cell.length_b   1.000
_cell.length_c   1.000
_cell.angle_alpha   90.00
_cell.angle_beta   90.00
_cell.angle_gamma   90.00
#
_symmetry.space_group_name_H-M   'P 1'
#
loop_
_entity.id
_entity.type
_entity.pdbx_description
1 polymer ?
#
loop_
_entity_poly.entity_id
_entity_poly.type
_entity_poly.pdbx_seq_one_letter_code
_entity_poly.pdbx_strand_id
1 'polypeptide(L)'
;MSIDGVSTRREEARADRAAQAEQRRADDAARRAEEREDRRLAFDQEQAAAREKQQKRDKRRDERKKSRARLAKAAVARAREHALDLLFVPVILVPAILAWSAMAAYGRQVFGPVGMLLPLFSEAAMWAFAFAVTLGAGRGEPTGALKVGVWVFAAVAAGLNFLHGYSTGNHWDTGVVMAVVSIGGVSVHQLITARPSAARARIRNSAAVSDPAVQPEAVQPVPDAAPVVQPDPVQPPALDASSAAAASERTTPEPESVQPGAGEAPAEAKEKPERSAAVPASPKKDRARADARLHEFHTGRLPTVDELMKISEVSRGTAGTALQELRQQPAPLQLITEHRTHEATS
;
A
#
# COMPACT_ATOMS: atom_id res chain seq x y z
N MET A 1 30.27 6.17 -95.29
CA MET A 1 29.95 6.27 -93.85
C MET A 1 30.58 7.55 -93.32
N SER A 2 29.79 8.62 -93.19
CA SER A 2 30.28 9.96 -92.83
C SER A 2 30.74 10.02 -91.38
N ILE A 3 31.94 10.58 -91.17
CA ILE A 3 32.60 10.77 -89.88
C ILE A 3 31.81 11.75 -88.99
N ASP A 4 30.99 12.62 -89.59
CA ASP A 4 30.16 13.62 -88.90
C ASP A 4 29.01 13.03 -88.05
N GLY A 5 28.59 11.78 -88.32
CA GLY A 5 27.56 11.11 -87.53
C GLY A 5 28.07 10.50 -86.21
N VAL A 6 29.39 10.41 -86.02
CA VAL A 6 30.00 9.83 -84.82
C VAL A 6 30.31 10.90 -83.76
N SER A 7 30.60 12.14 -84.19
CA SER A 7 30.80 13.28 -83.29
C SER A 7 29.50 13.73 -82.63
N THR A 8 28.40 13.81 -83.38
CA THR A 8 27.06 14.17 -82.89
C THR A 8 26.56 13.23 -81.80
N ARG A 9 26.63 11.91 -81.99
CA ARG A 9 26.24 10.94 -80.95
C ARG A 9 27.06 11.04 -79.66
N ARG A 10 28.33 11.47 -79.74
CA ARG A 10 29.19 11.64 -78.56
C ARG A 10 28.88 12.92 -77.78
N GLU A 11 28.32 13.93 -78.43
CA GLU A 11 27.82 15.13 -77.77
C GLU A 11 26.46 14.89 -77.14
N GLU A 12 25.54 14.23 -77.85
CA GLU A 12 24.25 13.78 -77.29
C GLU A 12 24.46 12.90 -76.05
N ALA A 13 25.35 11.91 -76.12
CA ALA A 13 25.67 11.05 -74.98
C ALA A 13 26.36 11.79 -73.80
N ARG A 14 26.92 12.99 -74.02
CA ARG A 14 27.46 13.85 -72.94
C ARG A 14 26.36 14.73 -72.35
N ALA A 15 25.47 15.27 -73.19
CA ALA A 15 24.29 16.01 -72.75
C ALA A 15 23.35 15.13 -71.91
N ASP A 16 23.07 13.90 -72.36
CA ASP A 16 22.22 12.95 -71.64
C ASP A 16 22.80 12.56 -70.28
N ARG A 17 24.13 12.36 -70.21
CA ARG A 17 24.81 12.08 -68.94
C ARG A 17 24.77 13.28 -67.99
N ALA A 18 24.88 14.50 -68.50
CA ALA A 18 24.76 15.71 -67.69
C ALA A 18 23.33 15.86 -67.15
N ALA A 19 22.31 15.67 -67.99
CA ALA A 19 20.90 15.71 -67.59
C ALA A 19 20.56 14.63 -66.54
N GLN A 20 21.02 13.39 -66.74
CA GLN A 20 20.83 12.33 -65.75
C GLN A 20 21.55 12.60 -64.43
N ALA A 21 22.73 13.21 -64.46
CA ALA A 21 23.46 13.57 -63.24
C ALA A 21 22.73 14.68 -62.46
N GLU A 22 22.14 15.65 -63.15
CA GLU A 22 21.34 16.71 -62.52
C GLU A 22 20.04 16.16 -61.93
N GLN A 23 19.34 15.28 -62.66
CA GLN A 23 18.14 14.62 -62.17
C GLN A 23 18.43 13.78 -60.92
N ARG A 24 19.53 12.99 -60.91
CA ARG A 24 19.96 12.24 -59.71
C ARG A 24 20.24 13.16 -58.52
N ARG A 25 20.86 14.33 -58.73
CA ARG A 25 21.10 15.29 -57.65
C ARG A 25 19.79 15.88 -57.12
N ALA A 26 18.82 16.15 -57.99
CA ALA A 26 17.50 16.62 -57.59
C ALA A 26 16.75 15.55 -56.79
N ASP A 27 16.74 14.30 -57.26
CA ASP A 27 16.11 13.16 -56.58
C ASP A 27 16.76 12.87 -55.22
N ASP A 28 18.09 12.88 -55.14
CA ASP A 28 18.82 12.71 -53.88
C ASP A 28 18.60 13.87 -52.90
N ALA A 29 18.35 15.09 -53.40
CA ALA A 29 18.01 16.23 -52.57
C ALA A 29 16.57 16.12 -52.03
N ALA A 30 15.63 15.66 -52.86
CA ALA A 30 14.25 15.40 -52.47
C ALA A 30 14.18 14.28 -51.41
N ARG A 31 14.85 13.14 -51.63
CA ARG A 31 14.91 12.03 -50.66
C ARG A 31 15.48 12.47 -49.31
N ARG A 32 16.52 13.31 -49.31
CA ARG A 32 17.09 13.87 -48.06
C ARG A 32 16.18 14.89 -47.37
N ALA A 33 15.25 15.52 -48.09
CA ALA A 33 14.24 16.39 -47.48
C ALA A 33 13.16 15.53 -46.80
N GLU A 34 12.63 14.52 -47.49
CA GLU A 34 11.66 13.57 -46.96
C GLU A 34 12.20 12.85 -45.71
N GLU A 35 13.42 12.31 -45.76
CA GLU A 35 14.05 11.66 -44.61
C GLU A 35 14.22 12.59 -43.38
N ARG A 36 14.29 13.92 -43.58
CA ARG A 36 14.36 14.88 -42.47
C ARG A 36 12.99 15.14 -41.87
N GLU A 37 11.95 15.15 -42.70
CA GLU A 37 10.57 15.29 -42.23
C GLU A 37 10.11 14.04 -41.49
N ASP A 38 10.38 12.85 -42.03
CA ASP A 38 10.06 11.58 -41.37
C ASP A 38 10.75 11.46 -40.01
N ARG A 39 12.01 11.88 -39.91
CA ARG A 39 12.74 11.90 -38.62
C ARG A 39 12.13 12.88 -37.62
N ARG A 40 11.63 14.03 -38.07
CA ARG A 40 10.95 14.99 -37.19
C ARG A 40 9.63 14.42 -36.67
N LEU A 41 8.83 13.84 -37.57
CA LEU A 41 7.56 13.22 -37.21
C LEU A 41 7.76 12.03 -36.25
N ALA A 42 8.77 11.20 -36.47
CA ALA A 42 9.10 10.09 -35.58
C ALA A 42 9.50 10.58 -34.18
N PHE A 43 10.33 11.64 -34.10
CA PHE A 43 10.75 12.21 -32.82
C PHE A 43 9.60 12.86 -32.05
N ASP A 44 8.70 13.55 -32.76
CA ASP A 44 7.51 14.16 -32.15
C ASP A 44 6.54 13.10 -31.63
N GLN A 45 6.34 12.01 -32.37
CA GLN A 45 5.55 10.86 -31.92
C GLN A 45 6.16 10.18 -30.69
N GLU A 46 7.49 9.98 -30.67
CA GLU A 46 8.18 9.38 -29.54
C GLU A 46 8.06 10.26 -28.29
N GLN A 47 8.22 11.58 -28.42
CA GLN A 47 8.00 12.52 -27.33
C GLN A 47 6.56 12.50 -26.81
N ALA A 48 5.57 12.45 -27.71
CA ALA A 48 4.17 12.38 -27.33
C ALA A 48 3.87 11.09 -26.54
N ALA A 49 4.36 9.94 -27.02
CA ALA A 49 4.21 8.65 -26.36
C ALA A 49 4.93 8.62 -25.00
N ALA A 50 6.12 9.22 -24.90
CA ALA A 50 6.85 9.33 -23.64
C ALA A 50 6.10 10.17 -22.60
N ARG A 51 5.51 11.31 -23.01
CA ARG A 51 4.69 12.18 -22.15
C ARG A 51 3.44 11.45 -21.67
N GLU A 52 2.75 10.73 -22.55
CA GLU A 52 1.56 9.96 -22.18
C GLU A 52 1.90 8.85 -21.18
N LYS A 53 3.01 8.13 -21.41
CA LYS A 53 3.51 7.09 -20.49
C LYS A 53 3.86 7.68 -19.12
N GLN A 54 4.50 8.85 -19.10
CA GLN A 54 4.83 9.54 -17.85
C GLN A 54 3.56 9.96 -17.09
N GLN A 55 2.59 10.58 -17.76
CA GLN A 55 1.32 10.96 -17.15
C GLN A 55 0.56 9.75 -16.57
N LYS A 56 0.54 8.61 -17.28
CA LYS A 56 -0.07 7.36 -16.77
C LYS A 56 0.66 6.84 -15.52
N ARG A 57 1.99 6.94 -15.47
CA ARG A 57 2.78 6.52 -14.30
C ARG A 57 2.52 7.43 -13.09
N ASP A 58 2.43 8.73 -13.31
CA ASP A 58 2.16 9.70 -12.25
C ASP A 58 0.74 9.53 -11.69
N LYS A 59 -0.27 9.38 -12.55
CA LYS A 59 -1.65 9.07 -12.15
C LYS A 59 -1.70 7.80 -11.29
N ARG A 60 -1.07 6.70 -11.73
CA ARG A 60 -0.99 5.44 -10.96
C ARG A 60 -0.27 5.63 -9.62
N ARG A 61 0.78 6.46 -9.57
CA ARG A 61 1.50 6.74 -8.33
C ARG A 61 0.63 7.50 -7.35
N ASP A 62 -0.15 8.46 -7.83
CA ASP A 62 -1.04 9.26 -6.99
C ASP A 62 -2.26 8.46 -6.53
N GLU A 63 -2.81 7.58 -7.36
CA GLU A 63 -3.85 6.62 -6.96
C GLU A 63 -3.35 5.69 -5.85
N ARG A 64 -2.12 5.16 -5.98
CA ARG A 64 -1.48 4.33 -4.94
C ARG A 64 -1.24 5.11 -3.64
N LYS A 65 -0.84 6.38 -3.72
CA LYS A 65 -0.69 7.22 -2.52
C LYS A 65 -2.05 7.48 -1.87
N LYS A 66 -3.09 7.79 -2.65
CA LYS A 66 -4.45 8.00 -2.16
C LYS A 66 -5.02 6.73 -1.52
N SER A 67 -4.84 5.56 -2.13
CA SER A 67 -5.30 4.29 -1.56
C SER A 67 -4.58 3.96 -0.24
N ARG A 68 -3.26 4.12 -0.19
CA ARG A 68 -2.48 3.98 1.05
C ARG A 68 -2.91 4.96 2.12
N ALA A 69 -3.14 6.22 1.78
CA ALA A 69 -3.62 7.24 2.72
C ALA A 69 -5.03 6.91 3.24
N ARG A 70 -5.92 6.38 2.40
CA ARG A 70 -7.25 5.92 2.82
C ARG A 70 -7.16 4.72 3.76
N LEU A 71 -6.34 3.73 3.45
CA LEU A 71 -6.10 2.58 4.32
C LEU A 71 -5.48 3.00 5.66
N ALA A 72 -4.49 3.89 5.64
CA ALA A 72 -3.87 4.42 6.85
C ALA A 72 -4.88 5.21 7.70
N LYS A 73 -5.69 6.07 7.08
CA LYS A 73 -6.77 6.80 7.79
C LYS A 73 -7.82 5.85 8.38
N ALA A 74 -8.22 4.82 7.63
CA ALA A 74 -9.15 3.81 8.12
C ALA A 74 -8.56 3.00 9.29
N ALA A 75 -7.28 2.63 9.20
CA ALA A 75 -6.56 1.95 10.28
C ALA A 75 -6.46 2.84 11.53
N VAL A 76 -6.13 4.12 11.38
CA VAL A 76 -6.06 5.08 12.50
C VAL A 76 -7.44 5.32 13.10
N ALA A 77 -8.48 5.49 12.29
CA ALA A 77 -9.85 5.65 12.77
C ALA A 77 -10.29 4.41 13.57
N ARG A 78 -10.02 3.21 13.05
CA ARG A 78 -10.30 1.95 13.73
C ARG A 78 -9.49 1.79 15.02
N ALA A 79 -8.21 2.18 15.02
CA ALA A 79 -7.39 2.16 16.22
C ALA A 79 -7.91 3.14 17.30
N ARG A 80 -8.46 4.29 16.90
CA ARG A 80 -9.11 5.23 17.82
C ARG A 80 -10.42 4.68 18.40
N GLU A 81 -11.24 4.02 17.59
CA GLU A 81 -12.45 3.33 18.06
C GLU A 81 -12.11 2.24 19.09
N HIS A 82 -10.95 1.59 18.93
CA HIS A 82 -10.45 0.54 19.80
C HIS A 82 -9.32 1.02 20.73
N ALA A 83 -9.24 2.32 21.04
CA ALA A 83 -8.11 2.85 21.81
C ALA A 83 -7.98 2.22 23.20
N LEU A 84 -9.12 1.95 23.86
CA LEU A 84 -9.15 1.24 25.15
C LEU A 84 -8.72 -0.21 24.99
N ASP A 85 -9.18 -0.91 23.94
CA ASP A 85 -8.78 -2.29 23.65
C ASP A 85 -7.27 -2.37 23.36
N LEU A 86 -6.71 -1.37 22.66
CA LEU A 86 -5.27 -1.27 22.37
C LEU A 86 -4.44 -1.11 23.64
N LEU A 87 -4.98 -0.47 24.68
CA LEU A 87 -4.28 -0.31 25.95
C LEU A 87 -4.09 -1.65 26.68
N PHE A 88 -4.95 -2.63 26.41
CA PHE A 88 -4.81 -4.00 26.91
C PHE A 88 -3.79 -4.82 26.11
N VAL A 89 -3.45 -4.42 24.88
CA VAL A 89 -2.53 -5.19 24.03
C VAL A 89 -1.16 -5.35 24.70
N PRO A 90 -0.46 -4.31 25.19
CA PRO A 90 0.81 -4.48 25.88
C PRO A 90 0.71 -5.36 27.13
N VAL A 91 -0.38 -5.22 27.88
CA VAL A 91 -0.62 -5.99 29.12
C VAL A 91 -0.76 -7.48 28.84
N ILE A 92 -1.30 -7.87 27.67
CA ILE A 92 -1.43 -9.26 27.25
C ILE A 92 -0.14 -9.75 26.56
N LEU A 93 0.44 -8.92 25.69
CA LEU A 93 1.55 -9.33 24.83
C LEU A 93 2.85 -9.53 25.62
N VAL A 94 3.13 -8.66 26.60
CA VAL A 94 4.38 -8.73 27.36
C VAL A 94 4.46 -10.02 28.18
N PRO A 95 3.45 -10.40 29.00
CA PRO A 95 3.46 -11.69 29.69
C PRO A 95 3.49 -12.88 28.74
N ALA A 96 2.79 -12.82 27.60
CA ALA A 96 2.80 -13.89 26.61
C ALA A 96 4.20 -14.15 26.04
N ILE A 97 4.94 -13.08 25.69
CA ILE A 97 6.33 -13.19 25.20
C ILE A 97 7.25 -13.75 26.29
N LEU A 98 7.11 -13.28 27.53
CA LEU A 98 7.91 -13.77 28.65
C LEU A 98 7.62 -15.25 28.93
N ALA A 99 6.35 -15.63 29.01
CA ALA A 99 5.93 -17.02 29.20
C ALA A 99 6.40 -17.93 28.06
N TRP A 100 6.31 -17.46 26.81
CA TRP A 100 6.81 -18.18 25.65
C TRP A 100 8.29 -18.51 25.78
N SER A 101 9.11 -17.53 26.16
CA SER A 101 10.56 -17.73 26.28
C SER A 101 10.91 -18.77 27.34
N ALA A 102 10.21 -18.76 28.47
CA ALA A 102 10.38 -19.73 29.56
C ALA A 102 9.93 -21.13 29.13
N MET A 103 8.79 -21.24 28.46
CA MET A 103 8.22 -22.51 28.01
C MET A 103 9.02 -23.12 26.85
N ALA A 104 9.59 -22.30 25.96
CA ALA A 104 10.51 -22.74 24.92
C ALA A 104 11.83 -23.28 25.50
N ALA A 105 12.36 -22.63 26.54
CA ALA A 105 13.54 -23.10 27.25
C ALA A 105 13.27 -24.45 27.96
N TYR A 106 12.13 -24.57 28.64
CA TYR A 106 11.69 -25.81 29.27
C TYR A 106 11.46 -26.93 28.24
N GLY A 107 10.72 -26.64 27.17
CA GLY A 107 10.46 -27.59 26.09
C GLY A 107 11.76 -28.09 25.46
N ARG A 108 12.76 -27.21 25.29
CA ARG A 108 14.09 -27.59 24.81
C ARG A 108 14.81 -28.55 25.75
N GLN A 109 14.67 -28.39 27.06
CA GLN A 109 15.29 -29.27 28.05
C GLN A 109 14.64 -30.67 28.05
N VAL A 110 13.32 -30.75 27.90
CA VAL A 110 12.58 -32.02 27.97
C VAL A 110 12.58 -32.79 26.65
N PHE A 111 12.38 -32.10 25.53
CA PHE A 111 12.14 -32.70 24.21
C PHE A 111 13.22 -32.37 23.16
N GLY A 112 14.32 -31.74 23.57
CA GLY A 112 15.37 -31.31 22.65
C GLY A 112 14.94 -30.15 21.73
N PRO A 113 15.62 -29.92 20.59
CA PRO A 113 15.37 -28.76 19.73
C PRO A 113 13.90 -28.60 19.27
N VAL A 114 13.20 -29.71 19.05
CA VAL A 114 11.78 -29.72 18.64
C VAL A 114 10.86 -29.17 19.73
N GLY A 115 11.24 -29.33 21.01
CA GLY A 115 10.49 -28.81 22.14
C GLY A 115 10.37 -27.28 22.19
N MET A 116 11.17 -26.54 21.42
CA MET A 116 11.00 -25.09 21.26
C MET A 116 9.69 -24.71 20.54
N LEU A 117 9.05 -25.66 19.84
CA LEU A 117 7.77 -25.45 19.14
C LEU A 117 6.55 -25.74 20.00
N LEU A 118 6.71 -26.30 21.22
CA LEU A 118 5.59 -26.61 22.10
C LEU A 118 4.72 -25.39 22.45
N PRO A 119 5.29 -24.21 22.78
CA PRO A 119 4.49 -23.01 23.04
C PRO A 119 3.67 -22.60 21.83
N LEU A 120 4.20 -22.80 20.61
CA LEU A 120 3.49 -22.49 19.37
C LEU A 120 2.24 -23.34 19.22
N PHE A 121 2.29 -24.62 19.56
CA PHE A 121 1.13 -25.50 19.45
C PHE A 121 0.03 -25.12 20.45
N SER A 122 0.37 -24.89 21.73
CA SER A 122 -0.59 -24.53 22.77
C SER A 122 -1.19 -23.14 22.55
N GLU A 123 -0.36 -22.16 22.17
CA GLU A 123 -0.82 -20.81 21.88
C GLU A 123 -1.68 -20.78 20.62
N ALA A 124 -1.26 -21.45 19.52
CA ALA A 124 -2.04 -21.47 18.29
C ALA A 124 -3.43 -22.09 18.49
N ALA A 125 -3.54 -23.13 19.32
CA ALA A 125 -4.83 -23.70 19.68
C ALA A 125 -5.71 -22.69 20.43
N MET A 126 -5.16 -21.97 21.40
CA MET A 126 -5.89 -20.93 22.14
C MET A 126 -6.34 -19.78 21.22
N TRP A 127 -5.46 -19.31 20.33
CA TRP A 127 -5.80 -18.30 19.33
C TRP A 127 -6.90 -18.77 18.38
N ALA A 128 -6.85 -20.03 17.92
CA ALA A 128 -7.88 -20.59 17.05
C ALA A 128 -9.27 -20.57 17.72
N PHE A 129 -9.36 -20.96 19.01
CA PHE A 129 -10.62 -20.88 19.77
C PHE A 129 -11.08 -19.43 19.98
N ALA A 130 -10.17 -18.52 20.33
CA ALA A 130 -10.49 -17.10 20.50
C ALA A 130 -11.03 -16.45 19.20
N PHE A 131 -10.41 -16.75 18.06
CA PHE A 131 -10.89 -16.32 16.75
C PHE A 131 -12.24 -16.94 16.39
N ALA A 132 -12.43 -18.24 16.65
CA ALA A 132 -13.69 -18.91 16.40
C ALA A 132 -14.85 -18.31 17.22
N VAL A 133 -14.63 -17.98 18.50
CA VAL A 133 -15.63 -17.30 19.34
C VAL A 133 -16.01 -15.94 18.74
N THR A 134 -15.01 -15.17 18.30
CA THR A 134 -15.22 -13.83 17.77
C THR A 134 -15.97 -13.87 16.42
N LEU A 135 -15.60 -14.80 15.53
CA LEU A 135 -16.26 -14.99 14.24
C LEU A 135 -17.70 -15.53 14.41
N GLY A 136 -17.89 -16.51 15.29
CA GLY A 136 -19.22 -17.07 15.59
C GLY A 136 -20.15 -16.03 16.22
N ALA A 137 -19.64 -15.21 17.14
CA ALA A 137 -20.41 -14.11 17.73
C ALA A 137 -20.84 -13.06 16.69
N GLY A 138 -19.98 -12.75 15.72
CA GLY A 138 -20.31 -11.84 14.61
C GLY A 138 -21.41 -12.39 13.68
N ARG A 139 -21.50 -13.71 13.55
CA ARG A 139 -22.50 -14.43 12.75
C ARG A 139 -23.80 -14.74 13.51
N GLY A 140 -23.83 -14.52 14.83
CA GLY A 140 -24.98 -14.86 15.68
C GLY A 140 -25.10 -16.34 16.02
N GLU A 141 -24.02 -17.10 15.88
CA GLU A 141 -23.99 -18.54 16.19
C GLU A 141 -23.87 -18.77 17.71
N PRO A 142 -24.36 -19.93 18.22
CA PRO A 142 -24.22 -20.27 19.63
C PRO A 142 -22.74 -20.48 19.99
N THR A 143 -22.15 -19.53 20.71
CA THR A 143 -20.74 -19.58 21.14
C THR A 143 -20.49 -20.37 22.43
N GLY A 144 -21.53 -21.03 22.98
CA GLY A 144 -21.47 -21.69 24.28
C GLY A 144 -20.36 -22.74 24.39
N ALA A 145 -20.29 -23.67 23.44
CA ALA A 145 -19.26 -24.72 23.44
C ALA A 145 -17.84 -24.16 23.32
N LEU A 146 -17.65 -23.10 22.53
CA LEU A 146 -16.35 -22.45 22.36
C LEU A 146 -15.90 -21.73 23.64
N LYS A 147 -16.84 -21.09 24.37
CA LYS A 147 -16.55 -20.50 25.68
C LYS A 147 -16.14 -21.55 26.71
N VAL A 148 -16.77 -22.72 26.70
CA VAL A 148 -16.35 -23.85 27.55
C VAL A 148 -14.92 -24.26 27.23
N GLY A 149 -14.56 -24.36 25.94
CA GLY A 149 -13.18 -24.63 25.53
C GLY A 149 -12.18 -23.62 26.11
N VAL A 150 -12.48 -22.32 26.02
CA VAL A 150 -11.63 -21.25 26.60
C VAL A 150 -11.44 -21.43 28.11
N TRP A 151 -12.50 -21.76 28.85
CA TRP A 151 -12.41 -21.99 30.29
C TRP A 151 -11.60 -23.24 30.66
N VAL A 152 -11.70 -24.31 29.87
CA VAL A 152 -10.87 -25.52 30.05
C VAL A 152 -9.39 -25.17 29.90
N PHE A 153 -9.00 -24.45 28.85
CA PHE A 153 -7.60 -24.03 28.67
C PHE A 153 -7.14 -23.07 29.76
N ALA A 154 -7.99 -22.14 30.22
CA ALA A 154 -7.68 -21.25 31.33
C ALA A 154 -7.41 -22.04 32.63
N ALA A 155 -8.20 -23.08 32.92
CA ALA A 155 -7.99 -23.95 34.07
C ALA A 155 -6.68 -24.74 33.98
N VAL A 156 -6.36 -25.28 32.80
CA VAL A 156 -5.07 -25.97 32.57
C VAL A 156 -3.89 -25.01 32.79
N ALA A 157 -3.95 -23.79 32.23
CA ALA A 157 -2.92 -22.78 32.41
C ALA A 157 -2.75 -22.38 33.89
N ALA A 158 -3.85 -22.21 34.62
CA ALA A 158 -3.84 -21.93 36.04
C ALA A 158 -3.19 -23.05 36.85
N GLY A 159 -3.50 -24.31 36.53
CA GLY A 159 -2.89 -25.49 37.16
C GLY A 159 -1.38 -25.58 36.92
N LEU A 160 -0.92 -25.30 35.69
CA LEU A 160 0.51 -25.26 35.37
C LEU A 160 1.22 -24.13 36.12
N ASN A 161 0.62 -22.93 36.19
CA ASN A 161 1.18 -21.80 36.93
C ASN A 161 1.20 -22.03 38.44
N PHE A 162 0.17 -22.69 38.98
CA PHE A 162 0.15 -23.14 40.37
C PHE A 162 1.31 -24.09 40.67
N LEU A 163 1.44 -25.15 39.85
CA LEU A 163 2.46 -26.17 40.05
C LEU A 163 3.86 -25.59 39.91
N HIS A 164 4.06 -24.67 38.97
CA HIS A 164 5.31 -23.94 38.80
C HIS A 164 5.65 -23.14 40.06
N GLY A 165 4.73 -22.28 40.53
CA GLY A 165 4.92 -21.49 41.75
C GLY A 165 5.18 -22.35 42.99
N TYR A 166 4.47 -23.47 43.11
CA TYR A 166 4.68 -24.45 44.18
C TYR A 166 6.08 -25.07 44.11
N SER A 167 6.54 -25.47 42.92
CA SER A 167 7.84 -26.12 42.72
C SER A 167 9.04 -25.18 42.88
N THR A 168 8.91 -23.90 42.53
CA THR A 168 10.02 -22.92 42.56
C THR A 168 10.18 -22.26 43.93
N GLY A 169 9.08 -22.03 44.66
CA GLY A 169 9.10 -21.34 45.96
C GLY A 169 8.95 -22.24 47.18
N ASN A 170 8.55 -23.50 47.03
CA ASN A 170 8.13 -24.40 48.14
C ASN A 170 7.03 -23.81 49.04
N HIS A 171 6.32 -22.79 48.57
CA HIS A 171 5.25 -22.12 49.30
C HIS A 171 3.96 -22.16 48.48
N TRP A 172 2.89 -22.65 49.11
CA TRP A 172 1.58 -22.83 48.49
C TRP A 172 0.94 -21.49 48.07
N ASP A 173 1.25 -20.42 48.80
CA ASP A 173 0.79 -19.05 48.55
C ASP A 173 1.24 -18.53 47.16
N THR A 174 2.48 -18.79 46.78
CA THR A 174 3.09 -18.38 45.51
C THR A 174 2.39 -19.07 44.34
N GLY A 175 2.09 -20.37 44.49
CA GLY A 175 1.29 -21.11 43.51
C GLY A 175 -0.11 -20.53 43.35
N VAL A 176 -0.81 -20.23 44.44
CA VAL A 176 -2.17 -19.64 44.39
C VAL A 176 -2.16 -18.28 43.69
N VAL A 177 -1.22 -17.39 44.03
CA VAL A 177 -1.12 -16.06 43.42
C VAL A 177 -0.88 -16.19 41.91
N MET A 178 0.04 -17.07 41.48
CA MET A 178 0.33 -17.32 40.07
C MET A 178 -0.89 -17.86 39.32
N ALA A 179 -1.65 -18.78 39.91
CA ALA A 179 -2.87 -19.34 39.32
C ALA A 179 -3.96 -18.29 39.15
N VAL A 180 -4.20 -17.45 40.17
CA VAL A 180 -5.21 -16.38 40.14
C VAL A 180 -4.86 -15.33 39.08
N VAL A 181 -3.60 -14.89 39.02
CA VAL A 181 -3.13 -13.94 38.00
C VAL A 181 -3.32 -14.51 36.59
N SER A 182 -3.07 -15.81 36.40
CA SER A 182 -3.26 -16.50 35.12
C SER A 182 -4.71 -16.50 34.64
N ILE A 183 -5.69 -16.69 35.53
CA ILE A 183 -7.13 -16.68 35.20
C ILE A 183 -7.65 -15.24 35.03
N GLY A 184 -7.02 -14.28 35.71
CA GLY A 184 -7.40 -12.87 35.69
C GLY A 184 -7.49 -12.30 34.28
N GLY A 185 -6.52 -12.59 33.42
CA GLY A 185 -6.51 -12.16 32.01
C GLY A 185 -7.73 -12.66 31.22
N VAL A 186 -8.07 -13.95 31.36
CA VAL A 186 -9.23 -14.56 30.70
C VAL A 186 -10.54 -13.98 31.25
N SER A 187 -10.62 -13.78 32.56
CA SER A 187 -11.81 -13.23 33.22
C SER A 187 -12.08 -11.78 32.79
N VAL A 188 -11.04 -10.94 32.75
CA VAL A 188 -11.13 -9.56 32.25
C VAL A 188 -11.50 -9.56 30.77
N HIS A 189 -10.89 -10.43 29.96
CA HIS A 189 -11.23 -10.54 28.54
C HIS A 189 -12.70 -10.94 28.33
N GLN A 190 -13.21 -11.92 29.09
CA GLN A 190 -14.64 -12.30 29.05
C GLN A 190 -15.54 -11.16 29.52
N LEU A 191 -15.14 -10.38 30.52
CA LEU A 191 -15.91 -9.23 30.98
C LEU A 191 -15.99 -8.11 29.93
N ILE A 192 -14.89 -7.88 29.20
CA ILE A 192 -14.83 -6.90 28.11
C ILE A 192 -15.64 -7.39 26.90
N THR A 193 -15.48 -8.66 26.51
CA THR A 193 -16.15 -9.25 25.34
C THR A 193 -17.62 -9.61 25.58
N ALA A 194 -18.03 -9.84 26.82
CA ALA A 194 -19.43 -10.05 27.20
C ALA A 194 -20.24 -8.75 27.29
N ARG A 195 -19.62 -7.56 27.12
CA ARG A 195 -20.37 -6.30 27.03
C ARG A 195 -21.43 -6.41 25.91
N PRO A 196 -22.69 -6.08 26.21
CA PRO A 196 -23.81 -6.72 25.55
C PRO A 196 -23.94 -6.33 24.07
N SER A 197 -23.78 -7.33 23.21
CA SER A 197 -24.35 -7.42 21.86
C SER A 197 -25.87 -7.10 21.84
N ALA A 198 -26.55 -7.13 23.00
CA ALA A 198 -27.96 -6.79 23.14
C ALA A 198 -28.30 -5.35 22.68
N ALA A 199 -27.37 -4.38 22.77
CA ALA A 199 -27.59 -3.05 22.21
C ALA A 199 -27.65 -3.08 20.67
N ARG A 200 -26.80 -3.90 20.02
CA ARG A 200 -26.81 -4.11 18.57
C ARG A 200 -27.97 -4.98 18.09
N ALA A 201 -28.38 -5.97 18.88
CA ALA A 201 -29.55 -6.80 18.61
C ALA A 201 -30.86 -5.99 18.70
N ARG A 202 -30.98 -5.07 19.68
CA ARG A 202 -32.13 -4.15 19.76
C ARG A 202 -32.20 -3.20 18.56
N ILE A 203 -31.08 -2.58 18.16
CA ILE A 203 -31.04 -1.69 16.98
C ILE A 203 -31.44 -2.44 15.70
N ARG A 204 -31.01 -3.70 15.54
CA ARG A 204 -31.38 -4.54 14.38
C ARG A 204 -32.87 -4.90 14.39
N ASN A 205 -33.44 -5.26 15.54
CA ASN A 205 -34.87 -5.56 15.65
C ASN A 205 -35.73 -4.30 15.49
N SER A 206 -35.28 -3.14 15.96
CA SER A 206 -35.97 -1.86 15.74
C SER A 206 -35.93 -1.42 14.26
N ALA A 207 -34.84 -1.71 13.54
CA ALA A 207 -34.76 -1.47 12.10
C ALA A 207 -35.64 -2.45 11.29
N ALA A 208 -35.73 -3.71 11.68
CA ALA A 208 -36.55 -4.72 11.00
C ALA A 208 -38.07 -4.53 11.22
N VAL A 209 -38.47 -3.89 12.32
CA VAL A 209 -39.89 -3.57 12.61
C VAL A 209 -40.34 -2.26 11.96
N SER A 210 -39.41 -1.45 11.44
CA SER A 210 -39.71 -0.16 10.81
C SER A 210 -39.86 -0.22 9.29
N ASP A 211 -39.94 -1.41 8.70
CA ASP A 211 -40.32 -1.60 7.30
C ASP A 211 -41.84 -1.92 7.27
N PRO A 212 -42.73 -0.93 7.14
CA PRO A 212 -44.16 -1.20 6.98
C PRO A 212 -44.30 -1.96 5.67
N ALA A 213 -44.55 -3.26 5.79
CA ALA A 213 -44.88 -4.15 4.70
C ALA A 213 -45.82 -3.43 3.72
N VAL A 214 -45.28 -3.06 2.55
CA VAL A 214 -46.07 -2.79 1.36
C VAL A 214 -46.77 -4.13 1.08
N GLN A 215 -48.01 -4.24 1.54
CA GLN A 215 -48.88 -5.34 1.19
C GLN A 215 -48.98 -5.35 -0.34
N PRO A 216 -48.64 -6.45 -1.02
CA PRO A 216 -48.87 -6.55 -2.45
C PRO A 216 -50.39 -6.52 -2.66
N GLU A 217 -50.85 -5.41 -3.23
CA GLU A 217 -52.21 -5.21 -3.69
C GLU A 217 -52.59 -6.38 -4.62
N ALA A 218 -53.65 -7.10 -4.24
CA ALA A 218 -54.10 -8.28 -4.95
C ALA A 218 -54.56 -7.89 -6.37
N VAL A 219 -53.75 -8.25 -7.36
CA VAL A 219 -54.08 -8.12 -8.78
C VAL A 219 -55.26 -9.05 -9.10
N GLN A 220 -56.41 -8.46 -9.44
CA GLN A 220 -57.54 -9.18 -10.02
C GLN A 220 -57.19 -9.64 -11.45
N PRO A 221 -57.51 -10.89 -11.83
CA PRO A 221 -57.31 -11.36 -13.19
C PRO A 221 -58.40 -10.80 -14.12
N VAL A 222 -57.99 -10.07 -15.15
CA VAL A 222 -58.84 -9.66 -16.29
C VAL A 222 -58.82 -10.78 -17.34
N PRO A 223 -59.97 -11.20 -17.91
CA PRO A 223 -60.01 -12.26 -18.91
C PRO A 223 -59.68 -11.77 -20.32
N ASP A 224 -59.15 -12.71 -21.09
CA ASP A 224 -58.73 -12.68 -22.49
C ASP A 224 -59.49 -11.75 -23.45
N ALA A 225 -58.72 -10.96 -24.21
CA ALA A 225 -59.10 -10.49 -25.54
C ALA A 225 -57.88 -10.45 -26.48
N ALA A 226 -58.13 -10.95 -27.69
CA ALA A 226 -57.21 -11.41 -28.73
C ALA A 226 -56.32 -10.32 -29.39
N PRO A 227 -55.31 -10.72 -30.21
CA PRO A 227 -54.26 -9.82 -30.70
C PRO A 227 -54.69 -9.10 -31.98
N VAL A 228 -54.44 -7.79 -32.05
CA VAL A 228 -54.51 -7.02 -33.29
C VAL A 228 -53.13 -6.42 -33.59
N VAL A 229 -52.65 -6.81 -34.77
CA VAL A 229 -51.44 -6.38 -35.45
C VAL A 229 -51.64 -4.98 -36.02
N GLN A 230 -50.70 -4.05 -35.79
CA GLN A 230 -50.23 -3.11 -36.83
C GLN A 230 -48.93 -2.36 -36.41
N PRO A 231 -47.96 -2.19 -37.32
CA PRO A 231 -46.70 -1.49 -37.07
C PRO A 231 -46.67 -0.04 -37.60
N ASP A 232 -45.65 0.71 -37.11
CA ASP A 232 -45.01 1.93 -37.65
C ASP A 232 -45.68 3.32 -37.43
N PRO A 233 -44.96 4.46 -37.54
CA PRO A 233 -43.51 4.71 -37.65
C PRO A 233 -42.93 5.82 -36.73
N VAL A 234 -41.60 5.93 -36.82
CA VAL A 234 -40.63 6.94 -36.35
C VAL A 234 -40.99 8.41 -36.63
N GLN A 235 -40.78 9.30 -35.64
CA GLN A 235 -40.41 10.72 -35.87
C GLN A 235 -39.70 11.37 -34.65
N PRO A 236 -38.51 11.99 -34.81
CA PRO A 236 -37.89 12.92 -33.86
C PRO A 236 -37.86 14.37 -34.43
N PRO A 237 -37.13 15.33 -33.83
CA PRO A 237 -37.48 16.13 -32.65
C PRO A 237 -37.74 17.61 -33.02
N ALA A 238 -38.56 18.33 -32.24
CA ALA A 238 -38.70 19.77 -32.37
C ALA A 238 -37.74 20.50 -31.41
N LEU A 239 -36.84 21.26 -32.03
CA LEU A 239 -36.14 22.41 -31.45
C LEU A 239 -37.17 23.42 -30.94
N ASP A 240 -36.91 24.02 -29.77
CA ASP A 240 -37.25 25.42 -29.60
C ASP A 240 -36.21 26.14 -28.75
N ALA A 241 -35.83 27.28 -29.29
CA ALA A 241 -34.84 28.20 -28.79
C ALA A 241 -35.53 29.33 -28.01
N SER A 242 -34.69 30.07 -27.30
CA SER A 242 -34.86 31.49 -26.95
C SER A 242 -35.60 31.81 -25.65
N SER A 243 -34.85 32.41 -24.71
CA SER A 243 -35.04 33.81 -24.28
C SER A 243 -34.19 34.04 -23.00
N ALA A 244 -33.06 34.75 -23.10
CA ALA A 244 -32.90 36.17 -22.72
C ALA A 244 -33.07 36.42 -21.20
N ALA A 245 -32.00 36.73 -20.45
CA ALA A 245 -31.35 38.05 -20.30
C ALA A 245 -31.86 38.81 -19.04
N ALA A 246 -30.96 39.04 -18.08
CA ALA A 246 -30.87 40.18 -17.15
C ALA A 246 -29.78 39.87 -16.11
N ALA A 247 -28.59 40.47 -16.16
CA ALA A 247 -28.27 41.83 -15.70
C ALA A 247 -28.48 42.03 -14.19
N SER A 248 -27.40 41.97 -13.42
CA SER A 248 -27.23 42.78 -12.20
C SER A 248 -25.74 42.91 -11.88
N GLU A 249 -25.23 44.09 -12.18
CA GLU A 249 -24.04 44.70 -11.63
C GLU A 249 -24.20 44.91 -10.12
N ARG A 250 -23.13 44.72 -9.34
CA ARG A 250 -22.94 45.49 -8.10
C ARG A 250 -21.45 45.63 -7.75
N THR A 251 -21.04 46.88 -7.75
CA THR A 251 -19.74 47.47 -7.45
C THR A 251 -19.60 47.73 -5.95
N THR A 252 -18.41 47.42 -5.39
CA THR A 252 -17.60 47.94 -4.22
C THR A 252 -18.25 48.73 -3.05
N PRO A 253 -17.64 48.90 -1.84
CA PRO A 253 -16.22 49.26 -1.60
C PRO A 253 -15.46 48.57 -0.43
N GLU A 254 -14.15 48.75 -0.54
CA GLU A 254 -13.08 48.68 0.45
C GLU A 254 -13.36 49.51 1.72
N PRO A 255 -12.70 49.21 2.86
CA PRO A 255 -12.11 50.32 3.60
C PRO A 255 -10.69 50.09 4.11
N GLU A 256 -10.08 51.25 4.33
CA GLU A 256 -8.70 51.63 4.58
C GLU A 256 -8.28 51.47 6.07
N SER A 257 -7.00 51.12 6.25
CA SER A 257 -6.03 51.42 7.32
C SER A 257 -6.50 52.00 8.69
N VAL A 258 -6.11 51.34 9.80
CA VAL A 258 -5.74 52.00 11.07
C VAL A 258 -4.61 51.23 11.79
N GLN A 259 -3.52 51.93 12.08
CA GLN A 259 -2.40 51.59 12.97
C GLN A 259 -2.66 52.26 14.35
N PRO A 260 -2.34 51.63 15.49
CA PRO A 260 -1.16 52.00 16.32
C PRO A 260 -0.58 50.74 17.01
N GLY A 261 0.55 50.68 17.72
CA GLY A 261 1.48 51.60 18.33
C GLY A 261 2.45 50.75 19.17
N ALA A 262 3.67 51.25 19.40
CA ALA A 262 4.78 50.55 20.04
C ALA A 262 4.48 50.06 21.47
N GLY A 263 5.00 48.87 21.81
CA GLY A 263 5.04 48.31 23.16
C GLY A 263 6.16 47.27 23.27
N GLU A 264 6.94 47.39 24.34
CA GLU A 264 8.29 46.90 24.53
C GLU A 264 8.31 45.60 25.37
N ALA A 265 9.09 44.58 24.93
CA ALA A 265 9.59 43.39 25.65
C ALA A 265 8.55 42.32 26.13
N PRO A 266 8.94 41.06 26.45
CA PRO A 266 10.28 40.44 26.49
C PRO A 266 10.42 39.13 25.66
N ALA A 267 11.66 38.65 25.59
CA ALA A 267 12.13 37.50 24.81
C ALA A 267 11.38 36.18 25.11
N GLU A 268 10.66 35.67 24.10
CA GLU A 268 10.15 34.30 24.07
C GLU A 268 10.74 33.50 22.89
N ALA A 269 10.90 32.21 23.14
CA ALA A 269 11.69 31.22 22.44
C ALA A 269 11.56 31.24 20.91
N LYS A 270 12.72 31.26 20.24
CA LYS A 270 12.85 30.89 18.82
C LYS A 270 12.41 29.44 18.63
N GLU A 271 11.15 29.23 18.27
CA GLU A 271 10.71 27.98 17.67
C GLU A 271 11.50 27.73 16.38
N LYS A 272 12.26 26.64 16.41
CA LYS A 272 13.04 26.12 15.29
C LYS A 272 12.04 25.49 14.30
N PRO A 273 11.90 25.99 13.06
CA PRO A 273 10.95 25.43 12.13
C PRO A 273 11.33 23.98 11.79
N GLU A 274 10.44 23.06 12.16
CA GLU A 274 10.48 21.64 11.84
C GLU A 274 10.36 21.46 10.32
N ARG A 275 11.48 21.61 9.62
CA ARG A 275 11.60 21.34 8.18
C ARG A 275 11.89 19.86 7.98
N SER A 276 10.85 19.02 8.01
CA SER A 276 10.89 17.64 7.47
C SER A 276 10.02 17.53 6.22
N ALA A 277 10.30 18.38 5.23
CA ALA A 277 10.00 18.05 3.85
C ALA A 277 11.17 17.19 3.35
N ALA A 278 10.90 15.91 3.04
CA ALA A 278 11.88 14.97 2.50
C ALA A 278 12.60 15.60 1.30
N VAL A 279 13.83 16.04 1.52
CA VAL A 279 14.69 16.62 0.48
C VAL A 279 14.88 15.52 -0.57
N PRO A 280 14.59 15.80 -1.86
CA PRO A 280 14.78 14.82 -2.92
C PRO A 280 16.22 14.31 -2.88
N ALA A 281 16.36 12.98 -2.90
CA ALA A 281 17.65 12.32 -2.79
C ALA A 281 18.60 12.85 -3.88
N SER A 282 19.77 13.34 -3.48
CA SER A 282 20.80 13.79 -4.41
C SER A 282 21.29 12.61 -5.25
N PRO A 283 21.38 12.74 -6.59
CA PRO A 283 21.87 11.66 -7.47
C PRO A 283 23.22 11.07 -7.05
N LYS A 284 24.10 11.88 -6.44
CA LYS A 284 25.41 11.44 -5.93
C LYS A 284 25.28 10.48 -4.75
N LYS A 285 24.31 10.72 -3.87
CA LYS A 285 24.05 9.88 -2.69
C LYS A 285 23.50 8.52 -3.10
N ASP A 286 22.61 8.49 -4.09
CA ASP A 286 22.05 7.24 -4.61
C ASP A 286 23.11 6.40 -5.33
N ARG A 287 24.02 7.03 -6.08
CA ARG A 287 25.20 6.35 -6.67
C ARG A 287 26.07 5.72 -5.59
N ALA A 288 26.45 6.49 -4.57
CA ALA A 288 27.26 5.96 -3.45
C ALA A 288 26.57 4.78 -2.73
N ARG A 289 25.24 4.80 -2.55
CA ARG A 289 24.52 3.66 -1.97
C ARG A 289 24.53 2.42 -2.88
N ALA A 290 24.38 2.60 -4.19
CA ALA A 290 24.41 1.50 -5.15
C ALA A 290 25.79 0.83 -5.18
N ASP A 291 26.86 1.63 -5.26
CA ASP A 291 28.23 1.13 -5.29
C ASP A 291 28.62 0.45 -3.97
N ALA A 292 28.15 0.97 -2.83
CA ALA A 292 28.38 0.33 -1.53
C ALA A 292 27.75 -1.06 -1.44
N ARG A 293 26.54 -1.26 -1.98
CA ARG A 293 25.88 -2.58 -2.03
C ARG A 293 26.58 -3.54 -2.99
N LEU A 294 27.07 -3.03 -4.12
CA LEU A 294 27.84 -3.83 -5.06
C LEU A 294 29.15 -4.31 -4.41
N HIS A 295 29.82 -3.44 -3.66
CA HIS A 295 31.02 -3.81 -2.90
C HIS A 295 30.72 -4.86 -1.82
N GLU A 296 29.61 -4.69 -1.07
CA GLU A 296 29.16 -5.68 -0.07
C GLU A 296 28.86 -7.03 -0.70
N PHE A 297 28.22 -7.05 -1.88
CA PHE A 297 27.96 -8.29 -2.63
C PHE A 297 29.26 -9.00 -3.04
N HIS A 298 30.29 -8.26 -3.47
CA HIS A 298 31.56 -8.86 -3.89
C HIS A 298 32.46 -9.29 -2.73
N THR A 299 32.46 -8.56 -1.62
CA THR A 299 33.44 -8.75 -0.53
C THR A 299 32.84 -9.32 0.75
N GLY A 300 31.51 -9.40 0.85
CA GLY A 300 30.81 -9.79 2.07
C GLY A 300 30.88 -8.74 3.19
N ARG A 301 31.45 -7.55 2.94
CA ARG A 301 31.54 -6.45 3.90
C ARG A 301 31.18 -5.10 3.28
N LEU A 302 30.52 -4.23 4.05
CA LEU A 302 30.33 -2.84 3.66
C LEU A 302 31.69 -2.13 3.50
N PRO A 303 31.87 -1.28 2.48
CA PRO A 303 33.11 -0.54 2.30
C PRO A 303 33.31 0.49 3.41
N THR A 304 34.56 0.83 3.69
CA THR A 304 34.93 1.99 4.51
C THR A 304 34.59 3.29 3.77
N VAL A 305 34.56 4.41 4.50
CA VAL A 305 34.25 5.73 3.92
C VAL A 305 35.25 6.07 2.79
N ASP A 306 36.53 5.79 2.99
CA ASP A 306 37.59 6.13 2.01
C ASP A 306 37.54 5.21 0.77
N GLU A 307 37.26 3.91 0.96
CA GLU A 307 37.01 2.98 -0.16
C GLU A 307 35.80 3.47 -0.99
N LEU A 308 34.70 3.85 -0.33
CA LEU A 308 33.49 4.30 -1.02
C LEU A 308 33.70 5.62 -1.76
N MET A 309 34.45 6.56 -1.17
CA MET A 309 34.84 7.81 -1.85
C MET A 309 35.59 7.53 -3.14
N LYS A 310 36.53 6.57 -3.12
CA LYS A 310 37.33 6.21 -4.29
C LYS A 310 36.51 5.50 -5.36
N ILE A 311 35.59 4.61 -4.98
CA ILE A 311 34.76 3.84 -5.91
C ILE A 311 33.70 4.72 -6.59
N SER A 312 33.06 5.61 -5.83
CA SER A 312 31.89 6.36 -6.30
C SER A 312 32.17 7.83 -6.64
N GLU A 313 33.41 8.28 -6.49
CA GLU A 313 33.87 9.67 -6.72
C GLU A 313 33.03 10.71 -5.95
N VAL A 314 32.67 10.40 -4.70
CA VAL A 314 31.86 11.28 -3.84
C VAL A 314 32.66 11.90 -2.71
N SER A 315 32.14 13.00 -2.15
CA SER A 315 32.73 13.61 -0.95
C SER A 315 32.57 12.72 0.29
N ARG A 316 33.48 12.89 1.25
CA ARG A 316 33.48 12.15 2.53
C ARG A 316 32.13 12.20 3.27
N GLY A 317 31.49 13.36 3.30
CA GLY A 317 30.17 13.52 3.93
C GLY A 317 29.06 12.73 3.23
N THR A 318 29.11 12.63 1.89
CA THR A 318 28.14 11.85 1.11
C THR A 318 28.34 10.36 1.35
N ALA A 319 29.59 9.88 1.32
CA ALA A 319 29.93 8.50 1.62
C ALA A 319 29.55 8.10 3.05
N GLY A 320 29.85 8.94 4.04
CA GLY A 320 29.49 8.71 5.44
C GLY A 320 27.98 8.61 5.65
N THR A 321 27.20 9.53 5.06
CA THR A 321 25.74 9.51 5.16
C THR A 321 25.14 8.26 4.48
N ALA A 322 25.66 7.87 3.31
CA ALA A 322 25.21 6.69 2.58
C ALA A 322 25.45 5.39 3.38
N LEU A 323 26.64 5.24 3.98
CA LEU A 323 26.97 4.09 4.82
C LEU A 323 26.17 4.05 6.11
N GLN A 324 25.93 5.21 6.74
CA GLN A 324 25.10 5.30 7.95
C GLN A 324 23.67 4.81 7.69
N GLU A 325 23.07 5.20 6.57
CA GLU A 325 21.72 4.76 6.22
C GLU A 325 21.65 3.27 5.87
N LEU A 326 22.68 2.73 5.21
CA LEU A 326 22.76 1.27 4.95
C LEU A 326 22.85 0.48 6.26
N ARG A 327 23.54 0.99 7.28
CA ARG A 327 23.57 0.37 8.62
C ARG A 327 22.23 0.45 9.35
N GLN A 328 21.48 1.52 9.14
CA GLN A 328 20.15 1.70 9.74
C GLN A 328 19.05 0.91 9.02
N GLN A 329 19.28 0.49 7.78
CA GLN A 329 18.40 -0.39 7.02
C GLN A 329 19.00 -1.80 7.04
N PRO A 330 18.78 -2.59 8.10
CA PRO A 330 19.24 -3.98 8.12
C PRO A 330 18.76 -4.64 6.84
N ALA A 331 19.71 -5.24 6.10
CA ALA A 331 19.43 -5.81 4.79
C ALA A 331 18.17 -6.69 4.93
N PRO A 332 17.14 -6.50 4.10
CA PRO A 332 15.99 -7.37 4.13
C PRO A 332 16.55 -8.77 3.92
N LEU A 333 16.45 -9.61 4.96
CA LEU A 333 16.86 -11.01 4.95
C LEU A 333 16.34 -11.58 3.63
N GLN A 334 17.25 -11.78 2.69
CA GLN A 334 16.92 -12.52 1.48
C GLN A 334 16.70 -13.93 2.00
N LEU A 335 15.44 -14.24 2.31
CA LEU A 335 14.97 -15.61 2.47
C LEU A 335 15.45 -16.32 1.22
N ILE A 336 16.53 -17.09 1.40
CA ILE A 336 17.09 -17.98 0.40
C ILE A 336 15.91 -18.85 0.00
N THR A 337 15.32 -18.54 -1.16
CA THR A 337 14.31 -19.39 -1.75
C THR A 337 15.11 -20.54 -2.33
N GLU A 338 15.37 -21.56 -1.50
CA GLU A 338 15.95 -22.83 -1.91
C GLU A 338 14.94 -23.54 -2.83
N HIS A 339 14.86 -23.07 -4.07
CA HIS A 339 14.11 -23.69 -5.16
C HIS A 339 14.99 -23.71 -6.40
N ARG A 340 16.11 -24.44 -6.33
CA ARG A 340 16.80 -24.97 -7.52
C ARG A 340 17.98 -25.86 -7.13
N THR A 341 17.72 -27.15 -6.92
CA THR A 341 18.66 -28.24 -7.22
C THR A 341 17.96 -29.59 -7.00
N HIS A 342 17.16 -30.03 -7.98
CA HIS A 342 16.86 -31.45 -8.21
C HIS A 342 16.38 -31.60 -9.65
N GLU A 343 17.27 -31.39 -10.62
CA GLU A 343 17.09 -31.87 -11.99
C GLU A 343 18.44 -31.82 -12.73
N ALA A 344 19.30 -32.79 -12.45
CA ALA A 344 20.44 -33.17 -13.28
C ALA A 344 20.99 -34.52 -12.80
N THR A 345 20.20 -35.57 -12.97
CA THR A 345 20.67 -36.96 -12.99
C THR A 345 19.61 -37.81 -13.69
N SER A 346 19.62 -37.74 -15.02
CA SER A 346 19.09 -38.75 -15.93
C SER A 346 19.93 -38.73 -17.19
#